data_AF-A0A1E3XEF2-F1
#
_entry.id   AF-A0A1E3XEF2-F1
#
_cell.length_a   1.000
_cell.length_b   1.000
_cell.length_c   1.000
_cell.angle_alpha   90.00
_cell.angle_beta   90.00
_cell.angle_gamma   90.00
#
_symmetry.space_group_name_H-M   'P 1'
#
loop_
_entity.id
_entity.type
_entity.pdbx_description
1 polymer ?
#
loop_
_entity_poly.entity_id
_entity_poly.type
_entity_poly.pdbx_seq_one_letter_code
_entity_poly.pdbx_strand_id
1 'polypeptide(L)'
;LPFWAYIISNRERYSMNQYLWFSFISCLYGCAIYIIDLPEEQVHFIEYGILSGLIYIALSHNVHNISIYFLCTFIVFAFGAIDEVIQWILPNRVFDIRDIIMNGIAGILVQLLIAMVLNKRKVVLVGNIKDSS
;
A
#
# COMPACT_ATOMS: atom_id res chain seq x y z
N LEU A 1 -25.36 24.71 -0.28
CA LEU A 1 -25.82 23.31 -0.35
C LEU A 1 -25.37 22.57 0.91
N PRO A 2 -26.18 21.65 1.47
CA PRO A 2 -25.81 20.92 2.69
C PRO A 2 -24.65 19.95 2.44
N PHE A 3 -23.78 19.78 3.45
CA PHE A 3 -22.59 18.91 3.45
C PHE A 3 -22.86 17.47 2.95
N TRP A 4 -24.05 16.96 3.22
CA TRP A 4 -24.52 15.64 2.76
C TRP A 4 -24.68 15.55 1.24
N ALA A 5 -25.05 16.64 0.57
CA ALA A 5 -25.15 16.71 -0.88
C ALA A 5 -23.76 16.66 -1.55
N TYR A 6 -22.72 17.18 -0.90
CA TYR A 6 -21.33 17.09 -1.39
C TYR A 6 -20.78 15.65 -1.32
N ILE A 7 -21.13 14.92 -0.25
CA ILE A 7 -20.73 13.51 -0.06
C ILE A 7 -21.48 12.59 -1.03
N ILE A 8 -22.77 12.83 -1.26
CA ILE A 8 -23.59 12.02 -2.20
C ILE A 8 -23.25 12.35 -3.66
N SER A 9 -22.97 13.61 -3.98
CA SER A 9 -22.57 14.05 -5.34
C SER A 9 -21.21 13.50 -5.79
N ASN A 10 -20.39 12.98 -4.88
CA ASN A 10 -19.09 12.38 -5.22
C ASN A 10 -19.13 10.85 -5.36
N ARG A 11 -20.32 10.21 -5.33
CA ARG A 11 -20.47 8.76 -5.56
C ARG A 11 -20.14 8.33 -7.00
N GLU A 12 -20.10 9.25 -7.95
CA GLU A 12 -19.74 9.00 -9.37
C GLU A 12 -18.23 8.97 -9.66
N ARG A 13 -17.35 8.96 -8.64
CA ARG A 13 -15.89 9.10 -8.84
C ARG A 13 -15.09 7.81 -8.85
N TYR A 14 -15.73 6.67 -8.56
CA TYR A 14 -15.06 5.37 -8.59
C TYR A 14 -15.78 4.41 -9.51
N SER A 15 -15.05 3.88 -10.50
CA SER A 15 -15.52 2.80 -11.36
C SER A 15 -15.76 1.54 -10.53
N MET A 16 -16.74 0.71 -10.93
CA MET A 16 -16.97 -0.63 -10.36
C MET A 16 -15.67 -1.43 -10.23
N ASN A 17 -14.76 -1.27 -11.19
CA ASN A 17 -13.45 -1.92 -11.17
C ASN A 17 -12.58 -1.50 -9.97
N GLN A 18 -12.64 -0.24 -9.52
CA GLN A 18 -11.88 0.22 -8.34
C GLN A 18 -12.42 -0.42 -7.05
N TYR A 19 -13.73 -0.60 -6.93
CA TYR A 19 -14.32 -1.33 -5.81
C TYR A 19 -13.94 -2.82 -5.81
N LEU A 20 -13.91 -3.45 -6.98
CA LEU A 20 -13.46 -4.83 -7.12
C LEU A 20 -11.99 -4.99 -6.71
N TRP A 21 -11.10 -4.13 -7.20
CA TRP A 21 -9.69 -4.15 -6.80
C TRP A 21 -9.50 -3.88 -5.31
N PHE A 22 -10.23 -2.91 -4.76
CA PHE A 22 -10.20 -2.62 -3.32
C PHE A 22 -10.62 -3.84 -2.50
N SER A 23 -11.75 -4.46 -2.85
CA SER A 23 -12.26 -5.65 -2.15
C SER A 23 -11.31 -6.84 -2.28
N PHE A 24 -10.76 -7.07 -3.48
CA PHE A 24 -9.86 -8.19 -3.74
C PHE A 24 -8.56 -8.06 -2.95
N ILE A 25 -7.91 -6.89 -2.99
CA ILE A 25 -6.64 -6.67 -2.29
C ILE A 25 -6.85 -6.65 -0.78
N SER A 26 -7.96 -6.06 -0.29
CA SER A 26 -8.29 -6.09 1.15
C SER A 26 -8.55 -7.50 1.64
N CYS A 27 -9.23 -8.34 0.84
CA CYS A 27 -9.42 -9.75 1.14
C CYS A 27 -8.08 -10.48 1.21
N LEU A 28 -7.21 -10.30 0.21
CA LEU A 28 -5.88 -10.92 0.19
C LEU A 28 -5.03 -10.50 1.39
N TYR A 29 -5.09 -9.23 1.79
CA TYR A 29 -4.41 -8.71 2.98
C TYR A 29 -4.93 -9.34 4.27
N GLY A 30 -6.26 -9.43 4.42
CA GLY A 30 -6.89 -10.09 5.57
C GLY A 30 -6.60 -11.60 5.62
N CYS A 31 -6.60 -12.27 4.47
CA CYS A 31 -6.19 -13.68 4.37
C CYS A 31 -4.73 -13.89 4.75
N ALA A 32 -3.82 -13.00 4.34
CA ALA A 32 -2.42 -13.07 4.73
C ALA A 32 -2.28 -12.97 6.25
N ILE A 33 -2.94 -12.00 6.90
CA ILE A 33 -2.96 -11.89 8.37
C ILE A 33 -3.51 -13.16 9.02
N TYR A 34 -4.60 -13.71 8.49
CA TYR A 34 -5.24 -14.90 9.04
C TYR A 34 -4.36 -16.16 8.96
N ILE A 35 -3.50 -16.27 7.95
CA ILE A 35 -2.61 -17.42 7.74
C ILE A 35 -1.34 -17.32 8.60
N ILE A 36 -0.92 -16.11 9.00
CA ILE A 36 0.25 -15.93 9.86
C ILE A 36 -0.06 -16.45 11.26
N ASP A 37 0.70 -17.45 11.72
CA ASP A 37 0.47 -18.13 13.00
C ASP A 37 0.88 -17.30 14.22
N LEU A 38 1.94 -16.49 14.08
CA LEU A 38 2.55 -15.75 15.17
C LEU A 38 1.97 -14.33 15.26
N PRO A 39 1.45 -13.91 16.43
CA PRO A 39 0.84 -12.59 16.57
C PRO A 39 1.84 -11.46 16.37
N GLU A 40 3.11 -11.65 16.71
CA GLU A 40 4.18 -10.70 16.42
C GLU A 40 4.35 -10.47 14.91
N GLU A 41 4.34 -11.54 14.10
CA GLU A 41 4.45 -11.45 12.65
C GLU A 41 3.21 -10.81 12.02
N GLN A 42 2.01 -11.03 12.58
CA GLN A 42 0.79 -10.34 12.15
C GLN A 42 0.87 -8.83 12.36
N VAL A 43 1.39 -8.41 13.52
CA VAL A 43 1.59 -6.99 13.84
C VAL A 43 2.61 -6.37 12.89
N HIS A 44 3.76 -7.02 12.66
CA HIS A 44 4.75 -6.54 11.69
C HIS A 44 4.12 -6.43 10.30
N PHE A 45 3.38 -7.44 9.84
CA PHE A 45 2.70 -7.38 8.54
C PHE A 45 1.79 -6.16 8.42
N ILE A 46 1.01 -5.83 9.46
CA ILE A 46 0.17 -4.62 9.50
C ILE A 46 1.03 -3.35 9.48
N GLU A 47 2.06 -3.28 10.31
CA GLU A 47 2.97 -2.14 10.42
C GLU A 47 3.68 -1.83 9.10
N TYR A 48 4.19 -2.85 8.41
CA TYR A 48 4.85 -2.69 7.11
C TYR A 48 3.89 -2.26 6.00
N GLY A 49 2.62 -2.67 6.06
CA GLY A 49 1.57 -2.12 5.18
C GLY A 49 1.35 -0.62 5.42
N ILE A 50 1.24 -0.20 6.68
CA ILE A 50 1.09 1.22 7.05
C ILE A 50 2.33 2.02 6.62
N LEU A 51 3.53 1.49 6.90
CA LEU A 51 4.81 2.09 6.51
C LEU A 51 4.88 2.32 5.00
N SER A 52 4.46 1.34 4.20
CA SER A 52 4.37 1.45 2.74
C SER A 52 3.49 2.63 2.29
N GLY A 53 2.33 2.82 2.93
CA GLY A 53 1.46 3.97 2.68
C GLY A 53 2.10 5.31 3.06
N LEU A 54 2.79 5.37 4.21
CA LEU A 54 3.49 6.57 4.68
C LEU A 54 4.65 6.95 3.75
N ILE A 55 5.45 5.97 3.31
CA ILE A 55 6.52 6.18 2.34
C ILE A 55 5.95 6.71 1.02
N TYR A 56 4.83 6.17 0.55
CA TYR A 56 4.16 6.69 -0.64
C TYR A 56 3.73 8.14 -0.47
N ILE A 57 3.10 8.49 0.66
CA ILE A 57 2.72 9.88 0.95
C ILE A 57 3.95 10.78 0.90
N ALA A 58 5.04 10.40 1.60
CA ALA A 58 6.27 11.18 1.65
C ALA A 58 6.91 11.37 0.26
N LEU A 59 7.04 10.29 -0.52
CA LEU A 59 7.65 10.33 -1.85
C LEU A 59 6.76 11.01 -2.89
N SER A 60 5.44 10.99 -2.73
CA SER A 60 4.50 11.59 -3.68
C SER A 60 4.61 13.10 -3.81
N HIS A 61 5.29 13.76 -2.87
CA HIS A 61 5.65 15.17 -2.97
C HIS A 61 6.70 15.46 -4.05
N ASN A 62 7.61 14.51 -4.31
CA ASN A 62 8.76 14.70 -5.19
C ASN A 62 8.70 13.82 -6.45
N VAL A 63 8.15 12.61 -6.35
CA VAL A 63 8.13 11.60 -7.41
C VAL A 63 6.69 11.40 -7.90
N HIS A 64 6.47 11.59 -9.20
CA HIS A 64 5.12 11.65 -9.78
C HIS A 64 4.84 10.57 -10.85
N ASN A 65 5.84 9.77 -11.19
CA ASN A 65 5.79 8.71 -12.20
C ASN A 65 5.64 7.33 -11.53
N ILE A 66 5.48 6.28 -12.36
CA ILE A 66 5.27 4.90 -11.90
C ILE A 66 6.41 4.38 -11.00
N SER A 67 7.62 4.95 -11.09
CA SER A 67 8.74 4.55 -10.24
C SER A 67 8.51 4.81 -8.75
N ILE A 68 7.54 5.66 -8.37
CA ILE A 68 7.19 5.84 -6.95
C ILE A 68 6.81 4.52 -6.30
N TYR A 69 6.00 3.67 -6.95
CA TYR A 69 5.56 2.40 -6.38
C TYR A 69 6.73 1.44 -6.16
N PHE A 70 7.64 1.36 -7.14
CA PHE A 70 8.84 0.54 -7.04
C PHE A 70 9.78 1.05 -5.95
N LEU A 71 9.95 2.37 -5.84
CA LEU A 71 10.80 2.99 -4.81
C LEU A 71 10.21 2.76 -3.41
N CYS A 72 8.89 2.91 -3.25
CA CYS A 72 8.20 2.59 -2.00
C CYS A 72 8.45 1.13 -1.59
N THR A 73 8.18 0.19 -2.49
CA THR A 73 8.38 -1.24 -2.22
C THR A 73 9.84 -1.53 -1.86
N PHE A 74 10.79 -0.97 -2.61
CA PHE A 74 12.22 -1.15 -2.32
C PHE A 74 12.60 -0.65 -0.93
N ILE A 75 12.10 0.52 -0.53
CA ILE A 75 12.35 1.07 0.81
C ILE A 75 11.74 0.17 1.88
N VAL A 76 10.51 -0.34 1.70
CA VAL A 76 9.89 -1.29 2.63
C VAL A 76 10.76 -2.53 2.81
N PHE A 77 11.28 -3.13 1.72
CA PHE A 77 12.20 -4.26 1.80
C PHE A 77 13.50 -3.91 2.54
N ALA A 78 14.05 -2.71 2.31
CA ALA A 78 15.24 -2.26 3.01
C ALA A 78 15.00 -2.13 4.53
N PHE A 79 13.86 -1.56 4.94
CA PHE A 79 13.47 -1.49 6.35
C PHE A 79 13.23 -2.90 6.93
N GLY A 80 12.56 -3.78 6.21
CA GLY A 80 12.36 -5.18 6.62
C GLY A 80 13.68 -5.93 6.85
N ALA A 81 14.66 -5.72 5.98
CA ALA A 81 15.99 -6.31 6.14
C ALA A 81 16.76 -5.72 7.35
N ILE A 82 16.64 -4.40 7.59
CA ILE A 82 17.24 -3.76 8.77
C ILE A 82 16.62 -4.31 10.05
N ASP A 83 15.31 -4.43 10.09
CA ASP A 83 14.57 -4.95 11.23
C ASP A 83 14.93 -6.41 11.54
N GLU A 84 15.04 -7.25 10.51
CA GLU A 84 15.50 -8.64 10.66
C GLU A 84 16.94 -8.73 11.22
N VAL A 85 17.82 -7.84 10.76
CA VAL A 85 19.19 -7.75 11.30
C VAL A 85 19.18 -7.32 12.78
N ILE A 86 18.28 -6.43 13.17
CA ILE A 86 18.09 -6.03 14.58
C ILE A 86 17.53 -7.20 15.39
N GLN A 87 16.53 -7.90 14.86
CA GLN A 87 15.92 -9.06 15.50
C GLN A 87 16.90 -10.21 15.71
N TRP A 88 17.83 -10.42 14.77
CA TRP A 88 18.89 -11.42 14.89
C TRP A 88 19.84 -11.19 16.07
N ILE A 89 19.91 -9.96 16.62
CA ILE A 89 20.69 -9.66 17.82
C ILE A 89 20.02 -10.25 19.08
N LEU A 90 18.71 -10.54 19.04
CA LEU A 90 17.99 -11.12 20.17
C LEU A 90 18.32 -12.62 20.31
N PRO A 91 18.66 -13.10 21.52
CA PRO A 91 19.12 -14.47 21.74
C PRO A 91 18.08 -15.56 21.47
N ASN A 92 16.81 -15.20 21.32
CA ASN A 92 15.68 -16.11 21.10
C ASN A 92 15.07 -16.04 19.69
N ARG A 93 15.66 -15.26 18.76
CA ARG A 93 15.17 -15.13 17.39
C ARG A 93 16.27 -15.47 16.39
N VAL A 94 15.95 -16.33 15.43
CA VAL A 94 16.85 -16.73 14.35
C VAL A 94 16.51 -15.89 13.14
N PHE A 95 17.55 -15.43 12.43
CA PHE A 95 17.39 -14.72 11.16
C PHE A 95 16.60 -15.58 10.15
N ASP A 96 15.46 -15.10 9.69
CA ASP A 96 14.62 -15.73 8.67
C ASP A 96 14.34 -14.77 7.51
N ILE A 97 14.80 -15.14 6.31
CA ILE A 97 14.54 -14.37 5.10
C ILE A 97 13.05 -14.28 4.76
N ARG A 98 12.24 -15.22 5.27
CA ARG A 98 10.78 -15.22 5.13
C ARG A 98 10.18 -13.95 5.74
N ASP A 99 10.72 -13.45 6.84
CA ASP A 99 10.15 -12.30 7.55
C ASP A 99 10.34 -11.02 6.72
N ILE A 100 11.51 -10.85 6.10
CA ILE A 100 11.78 -9.79 5.11
C ILE A 100 10.80 -9.88 3.93
N ILE A 101 10.57 -11.08 3.40
CA ILE A 101 9.65 -11.31 2.27
C ILE A 101 8.21 -10.98 2.67
N MET A 102 7.75 -11.42 3.85
CA MET A 102 6.40 -11.18 4.33
C MET A 102 6.13 -9.69 4.57
N ASN A 103 7.07 -8.99 5.20
CA ASN A 103 7.02 -7.54 5.38
C ASN A 103 7.00 -6.81 4.02
N GLY A 104 7.81 -7.27 3.07
CA GLY A 104 7.79 -6.79 1.69
C GLY A 104 6.45 -7.01 0.98
N ILE A 105 5.83 -8.18 1.16
CA ILE A 105 4.50 -8.51 0.59
C ILE A 105 3.43 -7.56 1.13
N ALA A 106 3.43 -7.27 2.44
CA ALA A 106 2.51 -6.27 3.01
C ALA A 106 2.65 -4.92 2.30
N GLY A 107 3.90 -4.48 2.07
CA GLY A 107 4.17 -3.26 1.33
C GLY A 107 3.68 -3.30 -0.11
N ILE A 108 3.91 -4.40 -0.84
CA ILE A 108 3.46 -4.60 -2.22
C ILE A 108 1.94 -4.52 -2.31
N LEU A 109 1.20 -5.19 -1.41
CA LEU A 109 -0.25 -5.18 -1.42
C LEU A 109 -0.81 -3.75 -1.26
N VAL A 110 -0.20 -2.95 -0.38
CA VAL A 110 -0.58 -1.54 -0.21
C VAL A 110 -0.21 -0.71 -1.43
N GLN A 111 0.96 -0.91 -2.04
CA GLN A 111 1.31 -0.18 -3.28
C GLN A 111 0.38 -0.54 -4.45
N LEU A 112 -0.01 -1.81 -4.59
CA LEU A 112 -1.01 -2.25 -5.57
C LEU A 112 -2.38 -1.62 -5.30
N LEU A 113 -2.80 -1.56 -4.04
CA LEU A 113 -4.04 -0.90 -3.66
C LEU A 113 -4.04 0.57 -4.09
N ILE A 114 -2.97 1.29 -3.78
CA ILE A 114 -2.81 2.70 -4.14
C ILE A 114 -2.79 2.86 -5.67
N ALA A 115 -2.02 2.04 -6.40
CA ALA A 115 -1.91 2.11 -7.85
C ALA A 115 -3.25 1.85 -8.57
N MET A 116 -3.96 0.79 -8.17
CA MET A 116 -5.18 0.34 -8.84
C MET A 116 -6.41 1.15 -8.44
N VAL A 117 -6.48 1.63 -7.20
CA VAL A 117 -7.66 2.33 -6.66
C VAL A 117 -7.49 3.85 -6.70
N LEU A 118 -6.34 4.39 -6.29
CA LEU A 118 -6.17 5.84 -6.08
C LEU A 118 -5.61 6.58 -7.31
N ASN A 119 -4.71 5.98 -8.08
CA ASN A 119 -3.98 6.71 -9.12
C ASN A 119 -4.73 6.93 -10.44
N LYS A 120 -5.86 6.22 -10.67
CA LYS A 120 -6.72 6.48 -11.84
C LYS A 120 -7.31 7.90 -11.88
N ARG A 121 -7.29 8.64 -10.76
CA ARG A 121 -7.78 10.03 -10.70
C ARG A 121 -6.89 11.05 -11.41
N LYS A 122 -5.56 10.95 -11.33
CA LYS A 122 -4.65 11.96 -11.91
C LYS A 122 -4.71 11.94 -13.44
N VAL A 123 -4.80 10.75 -14.03
CA VAL A 123 -4.81 10.58 -15.49
C VAL A 123 -6.11 11.12 -16.12
N VAL A 124 -7.28 10.82 -15.55
CA VAL A 124 -8.58 11.25 -16.10
C VAL A 124 -8.77 12.77 -16.07
N LEU A 125 -8.30 13.44 -15.01
CA LEU A 125 -8.44 14.89 -14.88
C LEU A 125 -7.53 15.67 -15.85
N VAL A 126 -6.33 15.17 -16.13
CA VAL A 126 -5.38 15.81 -17.05
C VAL A 126 -5.77 15.58 -18.52
N GLY A 127 -6.35 14.41 -18.85
CA GLY A 127 -6.87 14.13 -20.19
C GLY A 127 -7.97 15.10 -20.61
N ASN A 128 -8.98 15.32 -19.75
CA ASN A 128 -10.09 16.23 -20.05
C ASN A 128 -9.67 17.68 -20.31
N ILE A 129 -8.57 18.16 -19.72
CA ILE A 129 -8.07 19.53 -19.92
C ILE A 129 -7.42 19.68 -21.31
N LYS A 130 -6.78 18.63 -21.83
CA LYS A 130 -6.16 18.65 -23.16
C LYS A 130 -7.18 18.56 -24.30
N ASP A 131 -8.31 17.91 -24.08
CA ASP A 131 -9.35 17.75 -25.09
C ASP A 131 -10.29 18.98 -25.18
N SER A 132 -10.14 19.94 -24.27
CA SER A 132 -10.93 21.19 -24.23
C SER A 132 -10.13 22.45 -24.56
N SER A 133 -8.89 22.29 -25.07
CA SER A 133 -8.00 23.35 -25.58
C SER A 133 -7.64 23.11 -27.04
#